data_AF-A0A2N1MQ81-F1
#
_entry.id   AF-A0A2N1MQ81-F1
#
_cell.length_a   1.000
_cell.length_b   1.000
_cell.length_c   1.000
_cell.angle_alpha   90.00
_cell.angle_beta   90.00
_cell.angle_gamma   90.00
#
_symmetry.space_group_name_H-M   'P 1'
#
loop_
_entity.id
_entity.type
_entity.pdbx_description
1 polymer ?
#
loop_
_entity_poly.entity_id
_entity_poly.type
_entity_poly.pdbx_seq_one_letter_code
_entity_poly.pdbx_strand_id
1 'polypeptide(L)'
;RLPGCDTHSVGFHSDEGRTFHNEGYTGSKYAEKWGVANDIIGCGYCPNTGQVFFTMNGKYLGIAYTGLFHTWYPTIGSNGVCNLKVNFGQEEFQYKEANDMNISSMISHKVDD
;
A
#
# COMPACT_ATOMS: atom_id res chain seq x y z
N ARG A 1 9.98 10.63 -9.99
CA ARG A 1 9.63 9.23 -10.31
C ARG A 1 8.52 8.79 -9.37
N LEU A 2 7.64 7.89 -9.79
CA LEU A 2 6.52 7.42 -8.96
C LEU A 2 6.97 6.27 -8.04
N PRO A 3 6.27 6.01 -6.93
CA PRO A 3 6.55 4.85 -6.07
C PRO A 3 6.59 3.55 -6.89
N GLY A 4 7.52 2.64 -6.58
CA GLY A 4 7.73 1.42 -7.36
C GLY A 4 8.71 1.56 -8.52
N CYS A 5 9.03 2.78 -8.99
CA CYS A 5 9.90 2.98 -10.16
C CYS A 5 11.40 2.89 -9.89
N ASP A 6 11.82 2.99 -8.63
CA ASP A 6 13.22 2.94 -8.19
C ASP A 6 13.42 1.82 -7.16
N THR A 7 14.68 1.45 -6.92
CA THR A 7 15.07 0.38 -5.99
C THR A 7 14.52 0.59 -4.58
N HIS A 8 14.12 -0.51 -3.93
CA HIS A 8 13.51 -0.55 -2.61
C HIS A 8 12.19 0.21 -2.52
N SER A 9 11.39 0.20 -3.59
CA SER A 9 10.10 0.88 -3.63
C SER A 9 9.04 -0.03 -4.24
N VAL A 10 7.85 -0.03 -3.65
CA VAL A 10 6.66 -0.70 -4.18
C VAL A 10 5.59 0.37 -4.43
N GLY A 11 4.89 0.28 -5.55
CA GLY A 11 3.80 1.19 -5.90
C GLY A 11 2.64 0.49 -6.59
N PHE A 12 1.44 1.04 -6.43
CA PHE A 12 0.24 0.66 -7.17
C PHE A 12 -0.24 1.92 -7.91
N HIS A 13 -0.26 1.89 -9.23
CA HIS A 13 -0.53 3.06 -10.07
C HIS A 13 -1.97 3.04 -10.61
N SER A 14 -2.56 4.22 -10.72
CA SER A 14 -3.98 4.44 -11.00
C SER A 14 -4.37 4.30 -12.48
N ASP A 15 -3.45 4.60 -13.38
CA ASP A 15 -3.65 4.66 -14.83
C ASP A 15 -4.16 3.33 -15.42
N GLU A 16 -3.49 2.24 -15.08
CA GLU A 16 -3.80 0.89 -15.60
C GLU A 16 -4.11 -0.14 -14.50
N GLY A 17 -4.05 0.27 -13.22
CA GLY A 17 -4.20 -0.64 -12.09
C GLY A 17 -3.04 -1.63 -12.00
N ARG A 18 -1.82 -1.14 -12.24
CA ARG A 18 -0.58 -1.94 -12.21
C ARG A 18 0.20 -1.74 -10.93
N THR A 19 0.91 -2.78 -10.52
CA THR A 19 1.91 -2.71 -9.44
C THR A 19 3.32 -2.66 -10.00
N PHE A 20 4.21 -1.99 -9.28
CA PHE A 20 5.61 -1.80 -9.64
C PHE A 20 6.48 -2.08 -8.42
N HIS A 21 7.59 -2.79 -8.61
CA HIS A 21 8.61 -2.99 -7.58
C HIS A 21 10.00 -2.96 -8.21
N ASN A 22 10.71 -1.85 -8.03
CA ASN A 22 12.02 -1.58 -8.63
C ASN A 22 11.99 -1.58 -10.18
N GLU A 23 10.88 -1.14 -10.77
CA GLU A 23 10.61 -1.24 -12.22
C GLU A 23 10.27 0.13 -12.82
N GLY A 24 11.08 0.61 -13.77
CA GLY A 24 10.90 1.96 -14.33
C GLY A 24 9.70 2.12 -15.27
N TYR A 25 9.31 1.07 -16.02
CA TYR A 25 8.35 1.19 -17.13
C TYR A 25 7.38 0.01 -17.28
N THR A 26 7.69 -1.16 -16.75
CA THR A 26 6.95 -2.40 -17.02
C THR A 26 6.36 -3.00 -15.73
N GLY A 27 5.34 -2.34 -15.18
CA GLY A 27 4.60 -2.86 -14.03
C GLY A 27 3.71 -4.05 -14.41
N SER A 28 3.27 -4.80 -13.39
CA SER A 28 2.43 -6.00 -13.53
C SER A 28 0.95 -5.65 -13.36
N LYS A 29 0.07 -6.23 -14.20
CA LYS A 29 -1.38 -6.10 -14.04
C LYS A 29 -1.78 -6.70 -12.69
N TYR A 30 -2.54 -5.92 -11.91
CA TYR A 30 -2.90 -6.30 -10.54
C TYR A 30 -4.39 -6.10 -10.25
N ALA A 31 -4.96 -4.98 -10.68
CA ALA A 31 -6.38 -4.68 -10.52
C ALA A 31 -6.92 -3.83 -11.67
N GLU A 32 -8.20 -3.51 -11.62
CA GLU A 32 -8.77 -2.46 -12.47
C GLU A 32 -8.13 -1.09 -12.18
N LYS A 33 -8.21 -0.20 -13.16
CA LYS A 33 -7.78 1.19 -12.97
C LYS A 33 -8.64 1.88 -11.91
N TRP A 34 -8.07 2.89 -11.26
CA TRP A 34 -8.72 3.69 -10.22
C TRP A 34 -8.36 5.17 -10.39
N GLY A 35 -8.85 6.01 -9.50
CA GLY A 35 -8.57 7.45 -9.49
C GLY A 35 -9.75 8.30 -9.92
N VAL A 36 -10.97 7.76 -9.85
CA VAL A 36 -12.17 8.60 -9.89
C VAL A 36 -12.47 9.17 -8.51
N ALA A 37 -13.32 10.20 -8.47
CA ALA A 37 -13.70 10.81 -7.20
C ALA A 37 -14.27 9.77 -6.22
N ASN A 38 -13.80 9.83 -4.98
CA ASN A 38 -14.16 8.92 -3.87
C ASN A 38 -13.60 7.49 -3.96
N ASP A 39 -12.73 7.17 -4.91
CA ASP A 39 -11.94 5.94 -4.79
C ASP A 39 -11.05 6.03 -3.55
N ILE A 40 -11.07 4.96 -2.74
CA ILE A 40 -10.26 4.83 -1.54
C ILE A 40 -9.29 3.68 -1.74
N ILE A 41 -8.00 3.99 -1.72
CA ILE A 41 -6.92 3.02 -1.89
C ILE A 41 -6.19 2.83 -0.57
N GLY A 42 -6.08 1.58 -0.12
CA GLY A 42 -5.24 1.18 0.99
C GLY A 42 -3.97 0.48 0.53
N CYS A 43 -2.93 0.54 1.33
CA CYS A 43 -1.72 -0.28 1.19
C CYS A 43 -1.43 -0.98 2.51
N GLY A 44 -0.97 -2.23 2.44
CA GLY A 44 -0.69 -3.05 3.61
C GLY A 44 0.63 -3.79 3.47
N TYR A 45 1.31 -3.95 4.59
CA TYR A 45 2.55 -4.70 4.72
C TYR A 45 2.45 -5.67 5.89
N CYS A 46 2.79 -6.93 5.67
CA CYS A 46 2.85 -7.97 6.70
C CYS A 46 4.31 -8.30 7.01
N PRO A 47 4.91 -7.77 8.10
CA PRO A 47 6.33 -7.94 8.41
C PRO A 47 6.75 -9.41 8.56
N ASN A 48 5.88 -10.25 9.14
CA ASN A 48 6.17 -11.66 9.40
C ASN A 48 6.32 -12.49 8.11
N THR A 49 5.65 -12.09 7.04
CA THR A 49 5.63 -12.83 5.76
C THR A 49 6.32 -12.07 4.63
N GLY A 50 6.71 -10.81 4.86
CA GLY A 50 7.27 -9.93 3.83
C GLY A 50 6.27 -9.64 2.69
N GLN A 51 4.97 -9.75 2.96
CA GLN A 51 3.92 -9.57 1.96
C GLN A 51 3.50 -8.10 1.87
N VAL A 52 3.37 -7.59 0.64
CA VAL A 52 2.76 -6.29 0.35
C VAL A 52 1.48 -6.53 -0.43
N PHE A 53 0.42 -5.82 -0.07
CA PHE A 53 -0.88 -5.87 -0.73
C PHE A 53 -1.51 -4.48 -0.80
N PHE A 54 -2.54 -4.35 -1.64
CA PHE A 54 -3.35 -3.15 -1.72
C PHE A 54 -4.83 -3.47 -1.56
N THR A 55 -5.61 -2.44 -1.25
CA THR A 55 -7.06 -2.52 -1.19
C THR A 55 -7.66 -1.40 -2.03
N MET A 56 -8.85 -1.63 -2.56
CA MET A 56 -9.61 -0.63 -3.30
C MET A 56 -11.05 -0.66 -2.85
N ASN A 57 -11.55 0.48 -2.38
CA ASN A 57 -12.91 0.68 -1.88
C ASN A 57 -13.28 -0.36 -0.80
N GLY A 58 -12.34 -0.61 0.12
CA GLY A 58 -12.47 -1.59 1.20
C GLY A 58 -12.30 -3.05 0.80
N LYS A 59 -12.08 -3.37 -0.49
CA LYS A 59 -11.85 -4.74 -0.96
C LYS A 59 -10.36 -5.07 -1.02
N TYR A 60 -9.98 -6.21 -0.46
CA TYR A 60 -8.65 -6.80 -0.63
C TYR A 60 -8.40 -7.24 -2.08
N LEU A 61 -7.28 -6.81 -2.68
CA LEU A 61 -6.95 -7.08 -4.08
C LEU A 61 -6.02 -8.28 -4.28
N GLY A 62 -5.59 -8.95 -3.20
CA GLY A 62 -4.63 -10.05 -3.26
C GLY A 62 -3.20 -9.59 -2.94
N ILE A 63 -2.28 -10.55 -2.83
CA ILE A 63 -0.87 -10.26 -2.57
C ILE A 63 -0.25 -9.67 -3.85
N ALA A 64 0.37 -8.49 -3.75
CA ALA A 64 1.10 -7.89 -4.86
C ALA A 64 2.54 -8.46 -4.93
N TYR A 65 3.21 -8.52 -3.78
CA TYR A 65 4.59 -9.02 -3.68
C TYR A 65 4.79 -9.81 -2.38
N THR A 66 5.80 -10.69 -2.38
CA THR A 66 6.19 -11.52 -1.23
C THR A 66 7.70 -11.42 -1.00
N GLY A 67 8.17 -11.82 0.19
CA GLY A 67 9.59 -11.92 0.49
C GLY A 67 10.30 -10.57 0.63
N LEU A 68 9.56 -9.48 0.86
CA LEU A 68 10.13 -8.15 1.01
C LEU A 68 10.27 -7.77 2.49
N PHE A 69 11.50 -7.77 3.00
CA PHE A 69 11.80 -7.52 4.41
C PHE A 69 12.61 -6.23 4.56
N HIS A 70 11.89 -5.10 4.65
CA HIS A 70 12.48 -3.78 4.74
C HIS A 70 11.73 -2.90 5.75
N THR A 71 12.39 -1.83 6.20
CA THR A 71 11.69 -0.70 6.82
C THR A 71 11.03 0.11 5.72
N TRP A 72 9.70 0.19 5.74
CA TRP A 72 8.92 0.90 4.74
C TRP A 72 8.45 2.26 5.23
N TYR A 73 8.30 3.18 4.28
CA TYR A 73 7.72 4.50 4.51
C TYR A 73 6.54 4.70 3.55
N PRO A 74 5.35 5.07 4.06
CA PRO A 74 4.22 5.40 3.21
C PRO A 74 4.60 6.52 2.24
N THR A 75 4.36 6.32 0.95
CA THR A 75 4.76 7.26 -0.09
C THR A 75 3.61 7.45 -1.08
N ILE A 76 3.32 8.71 -1.42
CA ILE A 76 2.37 9.07 -2.46
C ILE A 76 3.14 9.86 -3.52
N GLY A 77 2.92 9.53 -4.80
CA GLY A 77 3.42 10.29 -5.93
C GLY A 77 2.31 10.58 -6.92
N SER A 78 2.38 11.75 -7.57
CA SER A 78 1.47 12.12 -8.65
C SER A 78 2.27 12.65 -9.83
N ASN A 79 1.81 12.34 -11.04
CA ASN A 79 2.32 12.89 -12.31
C ASN A 79 1.43 14.03 -12.85
N GLY A 80 0.44 14.48 -12.07
CA GLY A 80 -0.47 15.57 -12.39
C GLY A 80 -1.09 16.21 -11.14
N VAL A 81 -2.02 17.13 -11.35
CA VAL A 81 -2.78 17.74 -10.24
C VAL A 81 -3.74 16.70 -9.65
N CYS A 82 -3.69 16.51 -8.33
CA CYS A 82 -4.61 15.64 -7.61
C CYS A 82 -4.98 16.24 -6.25
N ASN A 83 -6.14 15.86 -5.72
CA ASN A 83 -6.55 16.17 -4.35
C ASN A 83 -6.76 14.86 -3.60
N LEU A 84 -6.23 14.77 -2.38
CA LEU A 84 -6.19 13.53 -1.60
C LEU A 84 -6.47 13.84 -0.14
N LYS A 85 -7.21 12.95 0.53
CA LYS A 85 -7.28 12.83 1.98
C LYS A 85 -6.49 11.58 2.39
N VAL A 86 -5.63 11.71 3.40
CA VAL A 86 -4.81 10.60 3.88
C VAL A 86 -5.28 10.21 5.29
N ASN A 87 -5.41 8.91 5.52
CA ASN A 87 -5.75 8.33 6.82
C ASN A 87 -4.64 7.35 7.25
N PHE A 88 -3.94 7.69 8.32
CA PHE A 88 -2.93 6.85 9.00
C PHE A 88 -3.49 6.21 10.28
N GLY A 89 -4.81 6.16 10.43
CA GLY A 89 -5.51 5.64 11.61
C GLY A 89 -6.23 6.71 12.44
N GLN A 90 -6.35 7.95 11.94
CA GLN A 90 -7.15 9.00 12.57
C GLN A 90 -8.66 8.76 12.44
N GLU A 91 -9.08 7.99 11.42
CA GLU A 91 -10.46 7.56 11.17
C GLU A 91 -10.45 6.05 10.89
N GLU A 92 -11.62 5.40 10.93
CA GLU A 92 -11.72 3.98 10.53
C GLU A 92 -11.26 3.79 9.08
N PHE A 93 -10.48 2.74 8.85
CA PHE A 93 -10.13 2.28 7.52
C PHE A 93 -11.34 1.65 6.85
N GLN A 94 -11.53 1.90 5.56
CA GLN A 94 -12.59 1.25 4.79
C GLN A 94 -12.34 -0.25 4.62
N TYR A 95 -11.07 -0.68 4.59
CA TYR A 95 -10.72 -2.09 4.73
C TYR A 95 -10.85 -2.48 6.19
N LYS A 96 -11.93 -3.19 6.52
CA LYS A 96 -12.39 -3.37 7.90
C LYS A 96 -11.37 -4.10 8.77
N GLU A 97 -10.71 -5.10 8.19
CA GLU A 97 -9.73 -5.95 8.85
C GLU A 97 -8.49 -5.16 9.32
N ALA A 98 -8.22 -3.98 8.77
CA ALA A 98 -7.15 -3.10 9.26
C ALA A 98 -7.50 -2.41 10.59
N ASN A 99 -8.78 -2.25 10.93
CA ASN A 99 -9.19 -1.60 12.18
C ASN A 99 -9.00 -2.51 13.40
N ASP A 100 -9.02 -3.83 13.20
CA ASP A 100 -8.80 -4.82 14.25
C ASP A 100 -7.31 -5.10 14.51
N MET A 101 -6.42 -4.55 13.66
CA MET A 101 -4.97 -4.63 13.86
C MET A 101 -4.56 -3.63 14.95
N ASN A 102 -4.79 -4.02 16.20
CA ASN A 102 -4.50 -3.20 17.37
C ASN A 102 -3.01 -2.81 17.39
N ILE A 103 -2.70 -1.53 17.16
CA ILE A 103 -1.32 -0.98 17.15
C ILE A 103 -0.56 -1.34 18.44
N SER A 104 -1.30 -1.51 19.54
CA SER A 104 -0.82 -1.91 20.85
C SER A 104 -0.11 -3.27 20.86
N SER A 105 -0.51 -4.24 20.02
CA SER A 105 0.14 -5.55 19.95
C SER A 105 1.42 -5.55 19.10
N MET A 106 1.65 -4.51 18.28
CA MET A 106 2.87 -4.38 17.48
C MET A 106 4.02 -3.69 18.25
N ILE A 107 3.71 -2.85 19.24
CA ILE A 107 4.73 -2.17 20.07
C ILE A 107 5.24 -3.08 21.20
N SER A 108 4.45 -4.06 21.65
CA SER A 108 4.83 -4.96 22.75
C SER A 108 5.94 -5.97 22.42
N HIS A 109 6.41 -6.06 21.17
CA HIS A 109 7.53 -6.94 20.79
C HIS A 109 8.90 -6.23 20.75
N LYS A 110 9.01 -5.03 21.34
CA LYS A 110 10.29 -4.35 21.59
C LYS A 110 10.47 -3.93 23.05
N VAL A 111 10.28 -4.85 23.98
CA VAL A 111 11.03 -4.90 25.25
C VAL A 111 11.03 -6.37 25.64
N ASP A 112 12.18 -7.05 25.48
CA ASP A 112 12.65 -8.17 26.31
C ASP A 112 14.06 -8.53 25.78
N ASP A 113 15.06 -8.20 26.59
CA ASP A 113 16.52 -8.44 26.56
C ASP A 113 17.41 -7.89 25.42
#